data_AF-A0A3N5KFL9-F1
#
_entry.id   AF-A0A3N5KFL9-F1
#
_cell.length_a   1.000
_cell.length_b   1.000
_cell.length_c   1.000
_cell.angle_alpha   90.00
_cell.angle_beta   90.00
_cell.angle_gamma   90.00
#
_symmetry.space_group_name_H-M   'P 1'
#
loop_
_entity.id
_entity.type
_entity.pdbx_description
1 polymer ?
#
loop_
_entity_poly.entity_id
_entity_poly.type
_entity_poly.pdbx_seq_one_letter_code
_entity_poly.pdbx_strand_id
1 'polypeptide(L)' 'MSELLAVQDLVAGYGQLAVVRNVSLHVSEGEVVALLGPNGA' A
#
# COMPACT_ATOMS: atom_id res chain seq x y z
N MET A 1 5.22 -6.97 18.92
CA MET A 1 4.17 -6.11 18.35
C MET A 1 3.42 -6.97 17.33
N SER A 2 2.08 -7.01 17.39
CA SER A 2 1.26 -7.70 16.39
C SER A 2 1.17 -6.84 15.13
N GLU A 3 1.36 -7.44 13.96
CA GLU A 3 0.99 -6.80 12.71
C GLU A 3 -0.54 -6.77 12.60
N LEU A 4 -1.10 -5.58 12.35
CA LEU A 4 -2.53 -5.38 12.14
C LEU A 4 -2.87 -5.46 10.63
N LEU A 5 -2.00 -4.90 9.79
CA LEU A 5 -2.11 -4.95 8.33
C LEU A 5 -0.77 -5.36 7.74
N ALA A 6 -0.80 -6.29 6.79
CA ALA A 6 0.33 -6.64 5.95
C ALA A 6 -0.12 -6.66 4.49
N VAL A 7 0.60 -5.93 3.64
CA VAL A 7 0.41 -5.87 2.19
C VAL A 7 1.72 -6.34 1.57
N GLN A 8 1.63 -7.28 0.64
CA GLN A 8 2.79 -7.85 -0.04
C GLN A 8 2.56 -7.79 -1.55
N ASP A 9 3.51 -7.19 -2.26
CA ASP A 9 3.61 -7.12 -3.71
C ASP A 9 2.30 -6.70 -4.40
N LEU A 10 1.59 -5.72 -3.83
CA LEU A 10 0.30 -5.26 -4.33
C LEU A 10 0.47 -4.66 -5.73
N VAL A 11 -0.26 -5.23 -6.68
CA VAL A 11 -0.47 -4.69 -8.02
C VAL A 11 -1.96 -4.46 -8.22
N ALA A 12 -2.34 -3.23 -8.55
CA ALA A 12 -3.74 -2.86 -8.75
C ALA A 12 -3.87 -1.74 -9.78
N GLY A 13 -5.03 -1.64 -10.43
CA GLY A 13 -5.29 -0.60 -11.42
C GLY A 13 -6.61 -0.78 -12.17
N TYR A 14 -6.72 -0.15 -13.33
CA TYR A 14 -7.95 -0.09 -14.12
C TYR A 14 -7.77 -0.79 -15.46
N GLY A 15 -8.49 -1.90 -15.68
CA GLY A 15 -8.39 -2.68 -16.91
C GLY A 15 -6.95 -3.15 -17.15
N GLN A 16 -6.34 -2.70 -18.25
CA GLN A 16 -4.94 -3.03 -18.57
C GLN A 16 -3.92 -2.08 -17.94
N LEU A 17 -4.35 -1.00 -17.30
CA LEU A 17 -3.46 -0.02 -16.68
C LEU A 17 -3.17 -0.40 -15.23
N ALA A 18 -1.94 -0.82 -14.94
CA ALA A 18 -1.44 -0.95 -13.57
C ALA A 18 -1.07 0.43 -13.00
N VAL A 19 -1.72 0.81 -11.90
CA VAL A 19 -1.48 2.09 -11.19
C VAL A 19 -0.60 1.83 -9.97
N VAL A 20 -1.03 0.94 -9.08
CA VAL A 20 -0.22 0.46 -7.96
C VAL A 20 0.66 -0.69 -8.44
N ARG A 21 1.96 -0.63 -8.14
CA ARG A 21 2.97 -1.55 -8.68
C ARG A 21 3.88 -2.06 -7.57
N ASN A 22 3.78 -3.35 -7.26
CA ASN A 22 4.65 -4.07 -6.33
C ASN A 22 4.83 -3.34 -4.98
N VAL A 23 3.72 -2.85 -4.41
CA VAL A 23 3.77 -2.14 -3.13
C VAL A 23 3.67 -3.15 -1.99
N SER A 24 4.63 -3.10 -1.08
CA SER A 24 4.64 -3.86 0.17
C SER A 24 4.71 -2.89 1.34
N LEU A 25 3.81 -3.05 2.31
CA LEU A 25 3.77 -2.25 3.54
C LEU A 25 3.18 -3.05 4.70
N HIS A 26 3.50 -2.66 5.92
CA HIS A 26 2.86 -3.19 7.13
C HIS A 26 2.40 -2.03 8.02
N VAL A 27 1.43 -2.31 8.87
CA VAL A 27 0.98 -1.40 9.93
C VAL A 27 0.78 -2.23 11.20
N SER A 28 1.46 -1.82 12.27
CA SER A 28 1.33 -2.41 13.59
C SER A 28 0.07 -1.92 14.29
N GLU A 29 -0.41 -2.66 15.30
CA GLU A 29 -1.53 -2.20 16.12
C GLU A 29 -1.20 -0.86 16.82
N GLY A 30 -2.04 0.15 16.59
CA GLY A 30 -1.86 1.52 17.13
C GLY A 30 -0.90 2.41 16.33
N GLU A 31 -0.32 1.93 15.23
CA GLU A 31 0.57 2.70 14.37
C GLU A 31 -0.20 3.62 13.41
N VAL A 32 0.31 4.84 13.22
CA VAL A 32 -0.23 5.81 12.25
C VAL A 32 0.76 5.93 11.10
N VAL A 33 0.33 5.52 9.91
CA VAL A 33 1.11 5.60 8.67
C VAL A 33 0.41 6.56 7.71
N ALA A 34 1.18 7.44 7.06
CA ALA A 34 0.71 8.32 6.00
C ALA A 34 1.42 8.00 4.68
N LEU A 35 0.64 7.89 3.60
CA LEU A 35 1.18 7.78 2.25
C LEU A 35 1.19 9.17 1.61
N LEU A 36 2.34 9.58 1.08
CA LEU A 36 2.53 10.89 0.47
C LEU A 36 2.94 10.73 -0.99
N GLY A 37 2.29 11.49 -1.87
CA GLY A 37 2.61 11.48 -3.29
C GLY A 37 1.82 12.54 -4.06
N PRO A 38 2.24 12.85 -5.29
CA PRO A 38 1.47 13.70 -6.18
C PRO A 38 0.14 13.02 -6.58
N ASN A 39 -0.80 13.80 -7.12
CA ASN A 39 -2.02 13.26 -7.68
C ASN A 39 -1.70 12.23 -8.78
N GLY A 40 -2.26 11.02 -8.65
CA GLY A 40 -2.04 9.92 -9.60
C GLY A 40 -0.87 9.00 -9.27
N ALA A 41 -0.25 9.14 -8.09
CA ALA A 41 0.70 8.17 -7.53
C ALA A 41 0.00 6.90 -7.03
#